data_AF-A0A5C4RRF6-F1
#
_entry.id   AF-A0A5C4RRF6-F1
#
_cell.length_a   1.000
_cell.length_b   1.000
_cell.length_c   1.000
_cell.angle_alpha   90.00
_cell.angle_beta   90.00
_cell.angle_gamma   90.00
#
_symmetry.space_group_name_H-M   'P 1'
#
loop_
_entity.id
_entity.type
_entity.pdbx_description
1 polymer ?
#
loop_
_entity_poly.entity_id
_entity_poly.type
_entity_poly.pdbx_seq_one_letter_code
_entity_poly.pdbx_strand_id
1 'polypeptide(L)'
;MMRLALPLLLAAATAACSPASAPGDAAAAAPVAHTFAFFAADPDSRDPRIIDWVAGDCSEVALARVSRMPADDAVLKPDIVVEFGDDGSERRRWLKPYSAEILAIQGDDLYFGASPGGAKGPFRTSPAGEVVLATPLSTGLSERAELMSCPDTLPSFPDMSLVVCYAAQDAGGRPLNLAWDAGCP
;
A
#
# COMPACT_ATOMS: atom_id res chain seq x y z
N MET A 1 17.46 -1.87 -90.75
CA MET A 1 17.75 -0.43 -90.78
C MET A 1 17.09 0.23 -89.59
N MET A 2 17.72 1.29 -89.09
CA MET A 2 17.25 2.24 -88.08
C MET A 2 17.37 1.86 -86.60
N ARG A 3 18.34 2.54 -85.98
CA ARG A 3 18.50 2.83 -84.55
C ARG A 3 17.27 3.59 -84.03
N LEU A 4 16.92 3.37 -82.76
CA LEU A 4 16.59 4.46 -81.83
C LEU A 4 16.81 3.98 -80.39
N ALA A 5 17.90 4.48 -79.82
CA ALA A 5 18.13 4.55 -78.40
C ALA A 5 17.23 5.64 -77.81
N LEU A 6 16.67 5.42 -76.62
CA LEU A 6 16.30 6.49 -75.69
C LEU A 6 16.53 6.00 -74.24
N PRO A 7 16.97 6.88 -73.33
CA PRO A 7 17.73 6.52 -72.13
C PRO A 7 16.90 6.45 -70.85
N LEU A 8 17.59 5.94 -69.83
CA LEU A 8 17.36 6.01 -68.39
C LEU A 8 16.41 7.12 -67.90
N LEU A 9 15.50 6.72 -67.00
CA LEU A 9 15.12 7.52 -65.84
C LEU A 9 15.14 6.60 -64.60
N LEU A 10 16.23 6.71 -63.82
CA LEU A 10 16.28 6.23 -62.43
C LEU A 10 15.41 7.18 -61.59
N ALA A 11 14.29 6.68 -61.07
CA ALA A 11 13.61 7.31 -59.95
C ALA A 11 14.12 6.66 -58.65
N ALA A 12 15.08 7.32 -58.00
CA ALA A 12 15.48 6.98 -56.64
C ALA A 12 14.33 7.33 -55.70
N ALA A 13 13.58 6.33 -55.24
CA ALA A 13 12.62 6.49 -54.16
C ALA A 13 13.40 6.59 -52.84
N THR A 14 13.75 7.82 -52.43
CA THR A 14 14.10 8.11 -51.04
C THR A 14 12.82 8.06 -50.22
N ALA A 15 12.43 6.86 -49.79
CA ALA A 15 11.45 6.70 -48.73
C ALA A 15 12.07 7.34 -47.48
N ALA A 16 11.52 8.48 -47.10
CA ALA A 16 11.87 9.19 -45.88
C ALA A 16 11.69 8.24 -44.69
N CYS A 17 12.80 7.85 -44.06
CA CYS A 17 12.76 7.35 -42.69
C CYS A 17 12.19 8.49 -41.83
N SER A 18 10.93 8.34 -41.41
CA SER A 18 10.44 9.05 -40.24
C SER A 18 11.44 8.81 -39.10
N PRO A 19 11.93 9.85 -38.40
CA PRO A 19 12.74 9.64 -37.23
C PRO A 19 11.88 8.84 -36.23
N ALA A 20 12.36 7.66 -35.87
CA ALA A 20 11.82 6.92 -34.74
C ALA A 20 11.91 7.86 -33.53
N SER A 21 10.75 8.28 -33.02
CA SER A 21 10.68 8.97 -31.75
C SER A 21 11.47 8.13 -30.76
N ALA A 22 12.52 8.73 -30.19
CA ALA A 22 13.23 8.16 -29.04
C ALA A 22 12.17 7.72 -28.01
N PRO A 23 12.41 6.65 -27.23
CA PRO A 23 11.57 6.35 -26.08
C PRO A 23 11.70 7.56 -25.14
N GLY A 24 10.79 8.52 -25.29
CA GLY A 24 10.66 9.64 -24.39
C GLY A 24 10.37 9.03 -23.04
N ASP A 25 11.18 9.41 -22.05
CA ASP A 25 10.93 9.14 -20.65
C ASP A 25 9.44 9.34 -20.39
N ALA A 26 8.73 8.22 -20.24
CA ALA A 26 7.34 8.24 -19.83
C ALA A 26 7.37 8.87 -18.44
N ALA A 27 7.02 10.16 -18.37
CA ALA A 27 6.94 10.88 -17.12
C ALA A 27 6.11 10.02 -16.17
N ALA A 28 6.77 9.49 -15.13
CA ALA A 28 6.10 8.64 -14.16
C ALA A 28 4.89 9.40 -13.65
N ALA A 29 3.69 8.83 -13.86
CA ALA A 29 2.46 9.45 -13.42
C ALA A 29 2.57 9.79 -11.92
N ALA A 30 2.14 10.99 -11.54
CA ALA A 30 2.19 11.40 -10.14
C ALA A 30 1.44 10.37 -9.28
N PRO A 31 2.01 9.92 -8.15
CA PRO A 31 1.39 8.89 -7.33
C PRO A 31 0.03 9.38 -6.81
N VAL A 32 -1.01 8.57 -7.00
CA VAL A 32 -2.39 8.90 -6.62
C VAL A 32 -2.49 8.91 -5.09
N ALA A 33 -2.98 10.02 -4.53
CA ALA A 33 -3.18 10.16 -3.09
C ALA A 33 -4.62 9.88 -2.68
N HIS A 34 -4.78 9.19 -1.55
CA HIS A 34 -6.04 8.81 -0.94
C HIS A 34 -6.12 9.35 0.50
N THR A 35 -7.33 9.55 1.00
CA THR A 35 -7.55 10.04 2.38
C THR A 35 -7.72 8.87 3.32
N PHE A 36 -6.95 8.86 4.41
CA PHE A 36 -7.12 7.88 5.49
C PHE A 36 -6.93 8.52 6.86
N ALA A 37 -7.37 7.81 7.92
CA ALA A 37 -7.16 8.22 9.29
C ALA A 37 -5.80 7.73 9.83
N PHE A 38 -5.15 8.57 10.63
CA PHE A 38 -3.92 8.27 11.35
C PHE A 38 -3.94 8.93 12.73
N PHE A 39 -3.29 8.32 13.72
CA PHE A 39 -2.89 9.10 14.89
C PHE A 39 -1.87 10.15 14.48
N ALA A 40 -1.98 11.34 15.05
CA ALA A 40 -0.97 12.36 14.92
C ALA A 40 -0.11 12.39 16.19
N ALA A 41 1.20 12.51 16.04
CA ALA A 41 2.12 12.67 17.16
C ALA A 41 1.87 13.99 17.92
N ASP A 42 1.32 14.99 17.24
CA ASP A 42 0.90 16.28 17.79
C ASP A 42 -0.52 16.61 17.30
N PRO A 43 -1.53 16.71 18.18
CA PRO A 43 -2.90 17.06 17.80
C PRO A 43 -3.03 18.50 17.26
N ASP A 44 -2.07 19.39 17.53
CA ASP A 44 -2.05 20.76 16.99
C ASP A 44 -1.26 20.88 15.67
N SER A 45 -0.87 19.75 15.08
CA SER A 45 -0.07 19.70 13.85
C SER A 45 -0.76 20.42 12.69
N ARG A 46 0.05 21.20 11.95
CA ARG A 46 -0.36 21.89 10.71
C ARG A 46 0.21 21.21 9.47
N ASP A 47 0.48 19.91 9.54
CA ASP A 47 0.99 19.16 8.40
C ASP A 47 0.02 19.30 7.21
N PRO A 48 0.49 19.73 6.02
CA PRO A 48 -0.38 20.03 4.88
C PRO A 48 -1.08 18.79 4.31
N ARG A 49 -0.69 17.58 4.71
CA ARG A 49 -1.39 16.34 4.35
C ARG A 49 -2.68 16.19 5.14
N ILE A 50 -2.74 16.73 6.37
CA ILE A 50 -3.92 16.68 7.22
C ILE A 50 -4.95 17.65 6.65
N ILE A 51 -6.12 17.12 6.29
CA ILE A 51 -7.21 17.90 5.70
C ILE A 51 -8.37 18.10 6.67
N ASP A 52 -8.46 17.27 7.70
CA ASP A 52 -9.51 17.34 8.71
C ASP A 52 -9.13 16.50 9.95
N TRP A 53 -9.92 16.63 11.00
CA TRP A 53 -9.84 15.85 12.23
C TRP A 53 -11.19 15.21 12.54
N VAL A 54 -11.19 13.95 12.96
CA VAL A 54 -12.41 13.20 13.29
C VAL A 54 -12.26 12.46 14.60
N ALA A 55 -13.37 12.25 15.30
CA ALA A 55 -13.38 11.40 16.48
C ALA A 55 -12.99 9.96 16.11
N GLY A 56 -11.94 9.44 16.74
CA GLY A 56 -11.60 8.02 16.78
C GLY A 56 -12.07 7.38 18.09
N ASP A 57 -11.87 6.06 18.22
CA ASP A 57 -12.32 5.29 19.39
C ASP A 57 -11.54 5.65 20.67
N CYS A 58 -10.35 6.22 20.50
CA CYS A 58 -9.38 6.50 21.55
C CYS A 58 -9.16 8.00 21.78
N SER A 59 -9.08 8.74 20.69
CA SER A 59 -8.85 10.18 20.65
C SER A 59 -9.23 10.69 19.26
N GLU A 60 -9.13 12.00 19.06
CA GLU A 60 -9.25 12.58 17.73
C GLU A 60 -8.10 12.11 16.83
N VAL A 61 -8.43 11.74 15.58
CA VAL A 61 -7.48 11.24 14.59
C VAL A 61 -7.47 12.14 13.36
N ALA A 62 -6.30 12.28 12.75
CA ALA A 62 -6.10 13.11 11.58
C ALA A 62 -6.57 12.38 10.32
N LEU A 63 -7.43 13.02 9.52
CA LEU A 63 -7.67 12.61 8.14
C LEU A 63 -6.59 13.21 7.25
N ALA A 64 -5.73 12.37 6.69
CA ALA A 64 -4.60 12.81 5.87
C ALA A 64 -4.64 12.22 4.46
N ARG A 65 -4.22 13.04 3.47
CA ARG A 65 -4.03 12.63 2.08
C ARG A 65 -2.63 12.09 1.87
N VAL A 66 -2.52 10.80 1.56
CA VAL A 66 -1.24 10.13 1.33
C VAL A 66 -1.32 9.22 0.10
N SER A 67 -0.21 9.10 -0.63
CA SER A 67 -0.03 8.11 -1.69
C SER A 67 0.85 6.93 -1.25
N ARG A 68 1.48 7.06 -0.08
CA ARG A 68 2.28 6.03 0.59
C ARG A 68 2.01 6.02 2.08
N MET A 69 2.06 4.84 2.70
CA MET A 69 1.99 4.69 4.15
C MET A 69 3.18 5.38 4.82
N PRO A 70 2.95 6.20 5.86
CA PRO A 70 3.97 7.00 6.51
C PRO A 70 4.82 6.20 7.52
N ALA A 71 5.75 5.37 7.03
CA ALA A 71 6.52 4.42 7.85
C ALA A 71 7.40 5.03 8.96
N ASP A 72 8.19 6.04 8.62
CA ASP A 72 9.14 6.70 9.52
C ASP A 72 8.77 8.18 9.71
N ASP A 73 7.47 8.45 9.74
CA ASP A 73 6.95 9.81 9.72
C ASP A 73 6.91 10.41 11.13
N ALA A 74 7.32 11.67 11.23
CA ALA A 74 7.33 12.39 12.51
C ALA A 74 5.92 12.79 12.97
N VAL A 75 4.96 12.92 12.05
CA VAL A 75 3.63 13.44 12.32
C VAL A 75 2.60 12.32 12.31
N LEU A 76 2.45 11.61 11.20
CA LEU A 76 1.38 10.63 11.00
C LEU A 76 1.84 9.23 11.42
N LYS A 77 1.09 8.58 12.31
CA LYS A 77 1.41 7.24 12.81
C LYS A 77 0.42 6.22 12.22
N PRO A 78 0.89 5.33 11.32
CA PRO A 78 0.09 4.22 10.84
C PRO A 78 0.06 3.09 11.87
N ASP A 79 -0.99 2.27 11.84
CA ASP A 79 -1.01 1.02 12.58
C ASP A 79 -0.04 0.03 11.94
N ILE A 80 0.50 -0.86 12.76
CA ILE A 80 1.48 -1.87 12.33
C ILE A 80 0.82 -3.25 12.34
N VAL A 81 1.10 -4.03 11.29
CA VAL A 81 0.75 -5.45 11.20
C VAL A 81 2.04 -6.24 10.96
N VAL A 82 2.26 -7.28 11.76
CA VAL A 82 3.48 -8.09 11.73
C VAL A 82 3.13 -9.54 11.47
N GLU A 83 3.82 -10.18 10.52
CA GLU A 83 3.91 -11.64 10.47
C GLU A 83 5.10 -12.08 11.31
N PHE A 84 4.88 -13.04 12.20
CA PHE A 84 5.94 -13.59 13.04
C PHE A 84 6.09 -15.11 12.88
N GLY A 85 7.28 -15.61 13.18
CA GLY A 85 7.60 -17.03 13.17
C GLY A 85 7.24 -17.74 14.47
N ASP A 86 7.32 -19.06 14.45
CA ASP A 86 7.06 -19.90 15.63
C ASP A 86 8.08 -19.66 16.76
N ASP A 87 9.23 -19.06 16.43
CA ASP A 87 10.27 -18.63 17.36
C ASP A 87 10.05 -17.20 17.90
N GLY A 88 8.94 -16.55 17.54
CA GLY A 88 8.64 -15.16 17.91
C GLY A 88 9.41 -14.11 17.10
N SER A 89 10.16 -14.50 16.07
CA SER A 89 10.88 -13.54 15.22
C SER A 89 9.92 -12.86 14.23
N GLU A 90 10.11 -11.56 14.00
CA GLU A 90 9.37 -10.86 12.93
C GLU A 90 9.90 -11.30 11.57
N ARG A 91 8.98 -11.72 10.71
CA ARG A 91 9.26 -12.13 9.33
C ARG A 91 8.97 -11.00 8.36
N ARG A 92 7.81 -10.36 8.52
CA ARG A 92 7.34 -9.28 7.64
C ARG A 92 6.52 -8.28 8.42
N ARG A 93 6.49 -7.05 7.90
CA ARG A 93 5.78 -5.93 8.49
C ARG A 93 5.04 -5.16 7.40
N TRP A 94 3.81 -4.79 7.71
CA TRP A 94 2.98 -3.90 6.93
C TRP A 94 2.50 -2.75 7.78
N LEU A 95 2.09 -1.69 7.10
CA LEU A 95 1.50 -0.51 7.70
C LEU A 95 0.10 -0.34 7.14
N LYS A 96 -0.84 0.06 7.96
CA LYS A 96 -2.20 0.38 7.52
C LYS A 96 -2.67 1.67 8.18
N PRO A 97 -3.71 2.32 7.65
CA PRO A 97 -4.34 3.42 8.38
C PRO A 97 -4.91 2.98 9.72
N TYR A 98 -5.09 3.96 10.59
CA TYR A 98 -5.74 3.77 11.87
C TYR A 98 -7.08 3.06 11.71
N SER A 99 -7.26 1.97 12.46
CA SER A 99 -8.50 1.19 12.54
C SER A 99 -9.01 0.68 11.18
N ALA A 100 -8.16 0.68 10.14
CA ALA A 100 -8.51 0.06 8.87
C ALA A 100 -8.62 -1.45 9.05
N GLU A 101 -9.71 -2.01 8.54
CA GLU A 101 -9.93 -3.46 8.52
C GLU A 101 -8.87 -4.16 7.66
N ILE A 102 -8.29 -5.25 8.16
CA ILE A 102 -7.38 -6.11 7.37
C ILE A 102 -8.23 -7.12 6.59
N LEU A 103 -8.24 -6.98 5.27
CA LEU A 103 -9.06 -7.81 4.38
C LEU A 103 -8.33 -9.08 3.95
N ALA A 104 -7.04 -9.00 3.65
CA ALA A 104 -6.24 -10.16 3.26
C ALA A 104 -4.74 -9.86 3.31
N ILE A 105 -3.94 -10.92 3.32
CA ILE A 105 -2.55 -10.90 2.88
C ILE A 105 -2.47 -11.70 1.58
N GLN A 106 -1.81 -11.17 0.54
CA GLN A 106 -1.59 -11.90 -0.71
C GLN A 106 -0.21 -11.56 -1.26
N GLY A 107 0.65 -12.58 -1.37
CA GLY A 107 2.07 -12.34 -1.68
C GLY A 107 2.69 -11.45 -0.60
N ASP A 108 3.28 -10.34 -1.02
CA ASP A 108 3.89 -9.34 -0.14
C ASP A 108 2.95 -8.18 0.22
N ASP A 109 1.73 -8.15 -0.29
CA ASP A 109 0.81 -7.05 -0.08
C ASP A 109 -0.20 -7.33 1.05
N LEU A 110 -0.50 -6.29 1.82
CA LEU A 110 -1.63 -6.25 2.74
C LEU A 110 -2.79 -5.52 2.09
N TYR A 111 -3.96 -6.13 2.11
CA TYR A 111 -5.21 -5.55 1.63
C TYR A 111 -6.01 -5.04 2.81
N PHE A 112 -6.51 -3.81 2.72
CA PHE A 112 -7.26 -3.16 3.79
C PHE A 112 -8.51 -2.44 3.29
N GLY A 113 -9.47 -2.32 4.19
CA GLY A 113 -10.78 -1.73 3.95
C GLY A 113 -10.81 -0.23 4.20
N ALA A 114 -11.98 0.25 4.65
CA ALA A 114 -12.15 1.64 5.04
C ALA A 114 -11.45 1.92 6.38
N SER A 115 -10.97 3.15 6.55
CA SER A 115 -10.63 3.72 7.87
C SER A 115 -11.72 4.70 8.31
N PRO A 116 -11.83 5.06 9.60
CA PRO A 116 -12.76 6.09 10.07
C PRO A 116 -12.62 7.39 9.25
N GLY A 117 -13.73 7.92 8.73
CA GLY A 117 -13.75 9.15 7.91
C GLY A 117 -12.96 9.11 6.59
N GLY A 118 -12.30 7.99 6.27
CA GLY A 118 -11.40 7.87 5.14
C GLY A 118 -12.08 7.39 3.86
N ALA A 119 -11.27 7.19 2.82
CA ALA A 119 -11.71 6.61 1.57
C ALA A 119 -12.23 5.18 1.79
N LYS A 120 -13.33 4.85 1.12
CA LYS A 120 -13.87 3.49 1.12
C LYS A 120 -13.07 2.65 0.13
N GLY A 121 -12.42 1.60 0.64
CA GLY A 121 -11.58 0.69 -0.13
C GLY A 121 -12.37 -0.27 -1.03
N PRO A 122 -11.73 -1.38 -1.44
CA PRO A 122 -10.50 -1.93 -0.88
C PRO A 122 -9.24 -1.27 -1.44
N PHE A 123 -8.20 -1.21 -0.61
CA PHE A 123 -6.86 -0.78 -0.98
C PHE A 123 -5.86 -1.91 -0.71
N ARG A 124 -4.69 -1.82 -1.33
CA ARG A 124 -3.53 -2.62 -0.96
C ARG A 124 -2.35 -1.73 -0.61
N THR A 125 -1.51 -2.20 0.30
CA THR A 125 -0.22 -1.61 0.63
C THR A 125 0.90 -2.63 0.48
N SER A 126 1.97 -2.23 -0.20
CA SER A 126 3.20 -3.03 -0.31
C SER A 126 4.13 -2.80 0.89
N PRO A 127 5.20 -3.59 1.06
CA PRO A 127 6.21 -3.36 2.10
C PRO A 127 6.95 -2.02 1.94
N ALA A 128 6.99 -1.46 0.73
CA ALA A 128 7.50 -0.12 0.45
C ALA A 128 6.49 1.00 0.81
N GLY A 129 5.31 0.63 1.30
CA GLY A 129 4.24 1.52 1.70
C GLY A 129 3.41 2.08 0.55
N GLU A 130 3.58 1.63 -0.70
CA GLU A 130 2.76 2.11 -1.82
C GLU A 130 1.29 1.77 -1.61
N VAL A 131 0.41 2.77 -1.74
CA VAL A 131 -1.04 2.57 -1.59
C VAL A 131 -1.71 2.61 -2.95
N VAL A 132 -2.47 1.56 -3.27
CA VAL A 132 -3.19 1.45 -4.54
C VAL A 132 -4.61 0.96 -4.29
N LEU A 133 -5.57 1.49 -5.06
CA LEU A 133 -6.93 0.93 -5.10
C LEU A 133 -6.89 -0.51 -5.58
N ALA A 134 -7.49 -1.42 -4.82
CA ALA A 134 -7.49 -2.85 -5.10
C ALA A 134 -8.84 -3.31 -5.66
N THR A 135 -8.84 -4.48 -6.30
CA THR A 135 -10.08 -5.20 -6.58
C THR A 135 -10.53 -5.91 -5.30
N PRO A 136 -11.84 -5.95 -4.98
CA PRO A 136 -12.37 -6.71 -3.86
C PRO A 136 -11.96 -8.18 -3.90
N LEU A 137 -11.51 -8.67 -2.74
CA LEU A 137 -11.24 -10.08 -2.51
C LEU A 137 -12.50 -10.74 -1.94
N SER A 138 -12.69 -12.02 -2.25
CA SER A 138 -13.92 -12.76 -1.92
C SER A 138 -14.05 -13.16 -0.44
N THR A 139 -13.01 -12.95 0.37
CA THR A 139 -12.94 -13.44 1.77
C THR A 139 -12.15 -12.49 2.65
N GLY A 140 -12.69 -12.13 3.82
CA GLY A 140 -11.99 -11.38 4.85
C GLY A 140 -10.97 -12.23 5.60
N LEU A 141 -9.88 -11.62 6.07
CA LEU A 141 -8.87 -12.27 6.91
C LEU A 141 -9.42 -12.48 8.32
N SER A 142 -10.14 -11.50 8.85
CA SER A 142 -10.82 -11.54 10.15
C SER A 142 -11.76 -12.74 10.32
N GLU A 143 -12.49 -13.12 9.26
CA GLU A 143 -13.39 -14.29 9.27
C GLU A 143 -12.67 -15.63 9.41
N ARG A 144 -11.36 -15.66 9.10
CA ARG A 144 -10.51 -16.86 9.10
C ARG A 144 -9.36 -16.76 10.12
N ALA A 145 -9.40 -15.73 10.96
CA ALA A 145 -8.38 -15.48 11.97
C ALA A 145 -8.87 -16.00 13.32
N GLU A 146 -8.07 -16.85 13.94
CA GLU A 146 -8.30 -17.38 15.28
C GLU A 146 -7.35 -16.71 16.27
N LEU A 147 -7.88 -16.23 17.40
CA LEU A 147 -7.05 -15.64 18.46
C LEU A 147 -6.04 -16.68 18.97
N MET A 148 -4.79 -16.24 19.14
CA MET A 148 -3.71 -17.05 19.70
C MET A 148 -2.89 -16.24 20.72
N SER A 149 -2.07 -16.93 21.50
CA SER A 149 -1.11 -16.28 22.39
C SER A 149 -0.05 -15.54 21.58
N CYS A 150 0.24 -14.30 21.97
CA CYS A 150 1.38 -13.56 21.44
C CYS A 150 2.70 -14.11 22.01
N PRO A 151 3.82 -13.97 21.27
CA PRO A 151 5.15 -14.12 21.86
C PRO A 151 5.39 -13.04 22.92
N ASP A 152 6.38 -13.24 23.78
CA ASP A 152 6.69 -12.30 24.86
C ASP A 152 7.13 -10.92 24.35
N THR A 153 7.73 -10.87 23.16
CA THR A 153 8.23 -9.63 22.54
C THR A 153 8.11 -9.67 21.02
N LEU A 154 7.81 -8.52 20.43
CA LEU A 154 7.92 -8.26 18.99
C LEU A 154 8.62 -6.89 18.78
N PRO A 155 9.76 -6.83 18.07
CA PRO A 155 10.51 -5.59 17.80
C PRO A 155 9.69 -4.36 17.36
N SER A 156 8.62 -4.56 16.59
CA SER A 156 7.76 -3.48 16.09
C SER A 156 6.75 -2.98 17.12
N PHE A 157 6.58 -3.69 18.24
CA PHE A 157 5.65 -3.34 19.30
C PHE A 157 6.42 -3.11 20.62
N PRO A 158 6.68 -1.84 21.00
CA PRO A 158 7.37 -1.54 22.25
C PRO A 158 6.53 -1.86 23.49
N ASP A 159 5.21 -1.89 23.35
CA ASP A 159 4.25 -2.30 24.39
C ASP A 159 3.40 -3.46 23.89
N MET A 160 3.71 -4.67 24.36
CA MET A 160 2.97 -5.89 24.00
C MET A 160 1.58 -5.97 24.66
N SER A 161 1.25 -5.10 25.61
CA SER A 161 -0.04 -5.15 26.33
C SER A 161 -1.24 -4.75 25.48
N LEU A 162 -0.99 -4.07 24.35
CA LEU A 162 -2.01 -3.60 23.40
C LEU A 162 -2.08 -4.47 22.13
N VAL A 163 -1.19 -5.46 22.00
CA VAL A 163 -1.07 -6.30 20.82
C VAL A 163 -1.98 -7.51 20.90
N VAL A 164 -2.66 -7.81 19.79
CA VAL A 164 -3.46 -9.04 19.67
C VAL A 164 -2.90 -9.88 18.53
N CYS A 165 -2.76 -11.18 18.80
CA CYS A 165 -2.18 -12.14 17.87
C CYS A 165 -3.22 -13.13 17.36
N TYR A 166 -3.06 -13.52 16.10
CA TYR A 166 -3.98 -14.36 15.37
C TYR A 166 -3.25 -15.41 14.55
N ALA A 167 -3.76 -16.64 14.58
CA ALA A 167 -3.47 -17.64 13.56
C ALA A 167 -4.44 -17.42 12.39
N ALA A 168 -3.94 -17.28 11.17
CA ALA A 168 -4.73 -16.99 9.99
C ALA A 168 -4.20 -17.73 8.77
N GLN A 169 -4.87 -17.54 7.62
CA GLN A 169 -4.37 -17.97 6.33
C GLN A 169 -4.35 -16.80 5.35
N ASP A 170 -3.30 -16.74 4.52
CA ASP A 170 -3.25 -15.79 3.42
C ASP A 170 -4.29 -16.14 2.33
N ALA A 171 -4.40 -15.30 1.29
CA ALA A 171 -5.34 -15.52 0.20
C ALA A 171 -5.04 -16.80 -0.61
N GLY A 172 -3.82 -17.33 -0.53
CA GLY A 172 -3.41 -18.61 -1.14
C GLY A 172 -3.55 -19.82 -0.20
N GLY A 173 -4.03 -19.62 1.03
CA GLY A 173 -4.20 -20.69 2.03
C GLY A 173 -2.93 -21.01 2.84
N ARG A 174 -1.86 -20.22 2.71
CA ARG A 174 -0.65 -20.43 3.52
C ARG A 174 -0.92 -19.96 4.96
N PRO A 175 -0.54 -20.75 5.99
CA PRO A 175 -0.69 -20.33 7.38
C PRO A 175 0.17 -19.10 7.70
N LEU A 176 -0.40 -18.21 8.51
CA LEU A 176 0.23 -17.00 9.02
C LEU A 176 0.02 -16.90 10.53
N ASN A 177 1.05 -16.48 11.26
CA ASN A 177 0.88 -15.93 12.59
C ASN A 177 1.01 -14.41 12.47
N LEU A 178 -0.06 -13.69 12.80
CA LEU A 178 -0.15 -12.25 12.63
C LEU A 178 -0.33 -11.56 13.97
N ALA A 179 0.31 -10.41 14.15
CA ALA A 179 0.13 -9.53 15.29
C ALA A 179 -0.22 -8.13 14.77
N TRP A 180 -1.21 -7.49 15.37
CA TRP A 180 -1.48 -6.08 15.14
C TRP A 180 -2.04 -5.45 16.41
N ASP A 181 -1.92 -4.14 16.47
CA ASP A 181 -2.41 -3.35 17.60
C ASP A 181 -3.95 -3.37 17.64
N ALA A 182 -4.52 -3.69 18.80
CA ALA A 182 -5.95 -3.61 19.04
C ALA A 182 -6.32 -2.46 20.00
N GLY A 183 -5.37 -1.61 20.35
CA GLY A 183 -5.47 -0.60 21.39
C GLY A 183 -5.23 0.84 20.93
N CYS A 184 -5.39 1.73 21.90
CA CYS A 184 -5.05 3.14 21.79
C CYS A 184 -3.56 3.32 22.11
N PRO A 185 -2.75 3.98 21.27
CA PRO A 185 -1.37 4.31 21.59
C PRO A 185 -1.24 5.37 22.70
#